data_AF-A0A2K5YGY8-F1
#
_entry.id   AF-A0A2K5YGY8-F1
#
_cell.length_a   1.000
_cell.length_b   1.000
_cell.length_c   1.000
_cell.angle_alpha   90.00
_cell.angle_beta   90.00
_cell.angle_gamma   90.00
#
_symmetry.space_group_name_H-M   'P 1'
#
loop_
_entity.id
_entity.type
_entity.pdbx_description
1 polymer ?
#
loop_
_entity_poly.entity_id
_entity_poly.type
_entity_poly.pdbx_seq_one_letter_code
_entity_poly.pdbx_strand_id
1 'polypeptide(L)'
;QKESEPTRLPPIISKDGNYSVHQNSHTRYHEAVRKVLLKTFPNQVFRIPLTDAQNFSFWQSHDPGVRPEETMPWIRSPRHCLIKSEMTRFMDHSILNDRTFSLY
;
A
#
# COMPACT_ATOMS: atom_id res chain seq x y z
N GLN A 1 26.19 -46.09 10.83
CA GLN A 1 26.03 -44.74 11.41
C GLN A 1 24.80 -44.11 10.75
N LYS A 2 23.73 -43.85 11.52
CA LYS A 2 22.47 -43.30 11.00
C LYS A 2 22.57 -41.79 11.08
N GLU A 3 22.59 -41.12 9.92
CA GLU A 3 22.71 -39.67 9.77
C GLU A 3 21.62 -38.96 10.59
N SER A 4 22.01 -37.98 11.39
CA SER A 4 21.10 -37.18 12.19
C SER A 4 20.25 -36.29 11.28
N GLU A 5 18.94 -36.51 11.25
CA GLU A 5 17.95 -35.61 10.68
C GLU A 5 18.27 -34.16 11.12
N PRO A 6 18.40 -33.20 10.19
CA PRO A 6 18.71 -31.85 10.55
C PRO A 6 17.50 -31.27 11.30
N THR A 7 17.71 -30.90 12.56
CA THR A 7 16.79 -30.12 13.40
C THR A 7 16.64 -28.69 12.87
N ARG A 8 16.44 -28.51 11.57
CA ARG A 8 16.22 -27.21 10.95
C ARG A 8 14.74 -26.94 10.98
N LEU A 9 14.38 -25.91 11.74
CA LEU A 9 13.06 -25.29 11.68
C LEU A 9 12.68 -25.05 10.22
N PRO A 10 11.38 -25.15 9.88
CA PRO A 10 10.92 -24.86 8.52
C PRO A 10 11.44 -23.48 8.10
N PRO A 11 12.03 -23.36 6.91
CA PRO A 11 12.61 -22.11 6.49
C PRO A 11 11.50 -21.06 6.41
N ILE A 12 11.68 -19.95 7.14
CA ILE A 12 10.75 -18.82 7.19
C ILE A 12 10.88 -18.04 5.88
N ILE A 13 10.43 -18.64 4.78
CA ILE A 13 10.41 -18.01 3.47
C ILE A 13 8.97 -17.55 3.26
N SER A 14 8.69 -16.29 3.57
CA SER A 14 7.47 -15.65 3.10
C SER A 14 7.60 -15.53 1.57
N LYS A 15 6.82 -16.31 0.81
CA LYS A 15 6.89 -16.32 -0.66
C LYS A 15 6.70 -14.93 -1.28
N ASP A 16 6.04 -14.00 -0.58
CA ASP A 16 5.67 -12.66 -1.08
C ASP A 16 6.11 -11.49 -0.18
N GLY A 17 7.05 -11.71 0.76
CA GLY A 17 7.46 -10.68 1.72
C GLY A 17 8.75 -9.94 1.36
N ASN A 18 9.05 -8.85 2.08
CA ASN A 18 10.30 -8.06 1.93
C ASN A 18 11.59 -8.82 2.31
N TYR A 19 11.50 -10.12 2.60
CA TYR A 19 12.61 -10.96 3.01
C TYR A 19 13.79 -10.91 2.02
N SER A 20 13.51 -10.84 0.72
CA SER A 20 14.56 -10.70 -0.31
C SER A 20 15.38 -9.41 -0.18
N VAL A 21 14.80 -8.35 0.39
CA VAL A 21 15.41 -7.03 0.51
C VAL A 21 16.39 -6.99 1.70
N HIS A 22 16.01 -7.52 2.85
CA HIS A 22 16.80 -7.39 4.08
C HIS A 22 17.41 -8.69 4.61
N GLN A 23 16.93 -9.87 4.16
CA GLN A 23 17.43 -11.19 4.57
C GLN A 23 17.53 -11.38 6.10
N ASN A 24 16.53 -10.89 6.84
CA ASN A 24 16.51 -10.86 8.31
C ASN A 24 17.67 -10.11 9.00
N SER A 25 18.45 -9.30 8.27
CA SER A 25 19.44 -8.41 8.87
C SER A 25 18.78 -7.11 9.34
N HIS A 26 19.02 -6.75 10.60
CA HIS A 26 18.50 -5.52 11.20
C HIS A 26 19.02 -4.25 10.50
N THR A 27 20.32 -4.21 10.18
CA THR A 27 20.94 -3.06 9.51
C THR A 27 20.37 -2.85 8.10
N ARG A 28 20.27 -3.93 7.33
CA ARG A 28 19.68 -3.88 5.98
C ARG A 28 18.20 -3.52 6.00
N TYR A 29 17.45 -3.98 7.01
CA TYR A 29 16.05 -3.58 7.19
C TYR A 29 15.93 -2.07 7.38
N HIS A 30 16.72 -1.47 8.27
CA HIS A 30 16.70 -0.02 8.49
C HIS A 30 17.15 0.79 7.27
N GLU A 31 18.08 0.28 6.47
CA GLU A 31 18.42 0.87 5.17
C GLU A 31 17.26 0.81 4.18
N ALA A 32 16.55 -0.32 4.11
CA ALA A 32 15.39 -0.49 3.24
C ALA A 32 14.22 0.42 3.64
N VAL A 33 13.96 0.59 4.94
CA VAL A 33 12.96 1.53 5.47
C VAL A 33 13.31 2.96 5.05
N ARG A 34 14.55 3.41 5.24
CA ARG A 34 14.99 4.76 4.86
C ARG A 34 14.84 5.02 3.36
N LYS A 35 15.02 3.98 2.54
CA LYS A 35 14.89 4.06 1.07
C LYS A 35 13.47 3.80 0.57
N VAL A 36 12.49 3.58 1.46
CA VAL A 36 11.09 3.24 1.10
C VAL A 36 11.02 2.04 0.14
N LEU A 37 11.87 1.03 0.37
CA LEU A 37 11.95 -0.17 -0.47
C LEU A 37 11.06 -1.32 0.02
N LEU A 38 10.45 -1.17 1.20
CA LEU A 38 9.52 -2.15 1.74
C LEU A 38 8.16 -1.98 1.05
N LYS A 39 7.67 -3.06 0.43
CA LYS A 39 6.47 -3.05 -0.41
C LYS A 39 5.18 -3.40 0.34
N THR A 40 5.27 -3.69 1.64
CA THR A 40 4.19 -4.39 2.34
C THR A 40 3.48 -3.54 3.36
N PHE A 41 2.15 -3.57 3.31
CA PHE A 41 1.29 -3.05 4.36
C PHE A 41 1.24 -4.01 5.57
N PRO A 42 0.90 -3.53 6.78
CA PRO A 42 0.87 -4.37 7.99
C PRO A 42 -0.05 -5.59 7.87
N ASN A 43 -1.20 -5.46 7.20
CA ASN A 43 -2.13 -6.55 6.92
C ASN A 43 -1.53 -7.66 6.05
N GLN A 44 -0.50 -7.38 5.24
CA GLN A 44 0.20 -8.36 4.40
C GLN A 44 1.30 -9.10 5.16
N VAL A 45 1.83 -8.51 6.23
CA VAL A 45 2.92 -9.08 7.04
C VAL A 45 2.37 -9.87 8.22
N PHE A 46 1.33 -9.35 8.86
CA PHE A 46 0.76 -9.92 10.07
C PHE A 46 -0.63 -10.47 9.82
N ARG A 47 -0.92 -11.63 10.42
CA ARG A 47 -2.26 -12.24 10.37
C ARG A 47 -3.30 -11.44 11.16
N ILE A 48 -2.87 -10.75 12.21
CA ILE A 48 -3.71 -10.00 13.16
C ILE A 48 -2.99 -8.67 13.45
N PRO A 49 -3.69 -7.55 13.62
CA PRO A 49 -3.09 -6.29 14.01
C PRO A 49 -2.45 -6.42 15.40
N LEU A 50 -1.17 -6.07 15.49
CA LEU A 50 -0.41 -6.11 16.75
C LEU A 50 -0.55 -4.81 17.54
N THR A 51 -0.85 -3.71 16.85
CA THR A 51 -1.09 -2.40 17.46
C THR A 51 -2.40 -1.82 16.94
N ASP A 52 -3.02 -0.96 17.75
CA ASP A 52 -4.29 -0.32 17.37
C ASP A 52 -4.16 0.51 16.08
N ALA A 53 -3.01 1.18 15.89
CA ALA A 53 -2.71 1.91 14.67
C ALA A 53 -2.64 1.01 13.41
N GLN A 54 -2.40 -0.30 13.55
CA GLN A 54 -2.40 -1.22 12.42
C GLN A 54 -3.82 -1.60 11.97
N ASN A 55 -4.83 -1.45 12.84
CA ASN A 55 -6.24 -1.83 12.55
C ASN A 55 -6.78 -1.20 11.27
N PHE A 56 -6.32 0.01 10.92
CA PHE A 56 -6.80 0.73 9.75
C PHE A 56 -6.57 0.00 8.41
N SER A 57 -5.59 -0.88 8.29
CA SER A 57 -5.33 -1.59 7.01
C SER A 57 -5.98 -2.98 6.93
N PHE A 58 -6.43 -3.52 8.06
CA PHE A 58 -6.87 -4.92 8.14
C PHE A 58 -8.23 -5.21 7.48
N TRP A 59 -9.01 -4.18 7.20
CA TRP A 59 -10.25 -4.32 6.44
C TRP A 59 -10.02 -4.37 4.92
N GLN A 60 -8.83 -3.97 4.44
CA GLN A 60 -8.49 -3.97 3.02
C GLN A 60 -8.09 -5.38 2.57
N SER A 61 -8.59 -5.82 1.42
CA SER A 61 -8.25 -7.11 0.83
C SER A 61 -6.77 -7.19 0.45
N HIS A 62 -6.19 -8.38 0.56
CA HIS A 62 -4.81 -8.66 0.15
C HIS A 62 -4.63 -8.72 -1.36
N ASP A 63 -5.71 -8.98 -2.09
CA ASP A 63 -5.70 -9.12 -3.54
C ASP A 63 -5.67 -7.75 -4.23
N PRO A 64 -4.62 -7.44 -5.03
CA PRO A 64 -4.46 -6.13 -5.65
C PRO A 64 -5.48 -5.85 -6.78
N GLY A 65 -6.19 -6.89 -7.24
CA GLY A 65 -7.23 -6.77 -8.27
C GLY A 65 -8.63 -6.53 -7.71
N VAL A 66 -8.83 -6.70 -6.41
CA VAL A 66 -10.15 -6.56 -5.79
C VAL A 66 -10.40 -5.09 -5.50
N ARG A 67 -11.49 -4.56 -6.06
CA ARG A 67 -11.87 -3.19 -5.78
C ARG A 67 -12.33 -3.09 -4.33
N PRO A 68 -11.97 -2.03 -3.58
CA PRO A 68 -12.47 -1.86 -2.21
C PRO A 68 -13.99 -1.98 -2.14
N GLU A 69 -14.69 -1.50 -3.17
CA GLU A 69 -16.15 -1.57 -3.27
C GLU A 69 -16.67 -3.01 -3.32
N GLU A 70 -15.91 -3.96 -3.84
CA GLU A 70 -16.28 -5.38 -3.87
C GLU A 70 -16.14 -6.00 -2.48
N THR A 71 -15.05 -5.70 -1.78
CA THR A 71 -14.80 -6.16 -0.40
C THR A 71 -15.77 -5.55 0.61
N MET A 72 -16.23 -4.31 0.39
CA MET A 72 -17.03 -3.56 1.36
C MET A 72 -18.38 -3.11 0.78
N PRO A 73 -19.49 -3.80 1.10
CA PRO A 73 -20.81 -3.45 0.59
C PRO A 73 -21.26 -2.02 0.96
N TRP A 74 -20.86 -1.51 2.12
CA TRP A 74 -21.28 -0.21 2.63
C TRP A 74 -20.67 0.99 1.90
N ILE A 75 -19.63 0.79 1.07
CA ILE A 75 -19.06 1.86 0.21
C ILE A 75 -19.51 1.79 -1.25
N ARG A 76 -20.42 0.87 -1.60
CA ARG A 76 -20.91 0.66 -2.99
C ARG A 76 -21.86 1.74 -3.48
N SER A 77 -22.20 2.73 -2.66
CA SER A 77 -23.08 3.83 -3.04
C SER A 77 -22.52 4.59 -4.25
N PRO A 78 -23.37 4.97 -5.23
CA PRO A 78 -22.95 5.80 -6.36
C PRO A 78 -22.24 7.07 -5.89
N ARG A 79 -21.00 7.26 -6.34
CA ARG A 79 -20.20 8.45 -6.01
C ARG A 79 -20.33 9.48 -7.12
N HIS A 80 -20.69 10.70 -6.75
CA HIS A 80 -20.74 11.84 -7.66
C HIS A 80 -19.49 12.70 -7.44
N CYS A 81 -18.34 12.18 -7.85
CA CYS A 81 -17.09 12.91 -7.72
C CYS A 81 -17.16 14.22 -8.49
N LEU A 82 -16.60 15.29 -7.93
CA LEU A 82 -16.41 16.54 -8.65
C LEU A 82 -15.35 16.32 -9.75
N ILE A 83 -15.81 16.04 -10.97
CA ILE A 83 -14.96 15.94 -12.15
C ILE A 83 -14.90 17.33 -12.78
N LYS A 84 -13.70 17.93 -12.82
CA LYS A 84 -13.51 19.21 -13.48
C LYS A 84 -13.81 19.06 -14.96
N SER A 85 -14.70 19.91 -15.48
CA SER A 85 -14.98 19.99 -16.91
C SER A 85 -13.76 20.50 -17.67
N GLU A 86 -13.72 20.28 -18.98
CA GLU A 86 -12.67 20.84 -19.85
C GLU A 86 -12.61 22.37 -19.75
N MET A 87 -13.76 23.04 -19.65
CA MET A 87 -13.83 24.48 -19.43
C MET A 87 -13.21 24.89 -18.08
N THR A 88 -13.49 24.13 -17.02
CA THR A 88 -12.90 24.39 -15.69
C THR A 88 -11.39 24.20 -15.72
N ARG A 89 -10.89 23.15 -16.39
CA ARG A 89 -9.44 22.91 -16.54
C ARG A 89 -8.77 24.01 -17.37
N PHE A 90 -9.41 24.46 -18.45
CA PHE A 90 -8.92 25.56 -19.27
C PHE A 90 -8.82 26.86 -18.46
N MET A 91 -9.87 27.19 -17.71
CA MET A 91 -9.89 28.37 -16.83
C MET A 91 -8.78 28.31 -15.77
N ASP A 92 -8.62 27.17 -15.09
CA ASP A 92 -7.55 26.96 -14.10
C ASP A 92 -6.17 27.19 -14.74
N HIS A 93 -5.96 26.69 -15.96
CA HIS A 93 -4.71 26.86 -16.69
C HIS A 93 -4.49 28.32 -17.11
N SER A 94 -5.51 29.02 -17.62
CA SER A 94 -5.40 30.42 -18.02
C SER A 94 -5.09 31.35 -16.84
N ILE A 95 -5.73 31.15 -15.68
CA ILE A 95 -5.47 31.93 -14.46
C ILE A 95 -4.01 31.77 -14.00
N LEU A 96 -3.43 30.58 -14.13
CA LEU A 96 -2.05 30.31 -13.73
C LEU A 96 -1.01 30.88 -14.71
N ASN A 97 -1.34 30.95 -16.00
CA ASN A 97 -0.39 31.40 -17.03
C ASN A 97 -0.50 32.89 -17.35
N ASP A 98 -1.68 33.47 -17.24
CA ASP A 98 -1.91 34.87 -17.58
C ASP A 98 -2.40 35.64 -16.35
N ARG A 99 -1.55 36.57 -15.89
CA ARG A 99 -1.82 37.42 -14.72
C ARG A 99 -2.86 38.51 -15.00
N THR A 100 -3.19 38.72 -16.27
CA THR A 100 -4.21 39.69 -16.72
C THR A 100 -5.56 39.03 -17.00
N PHE A 101 -5.65 37.71 -16.91
CA PHE A 101 -6.89 36.98 -17.10
C PHE A 101 -7.82 37.19 -15.90
N SER A 102 -8.93 37.91 -16.12
CA SER A 102 -10.06 37.96 -15.20
C SER A 102 -11.29 37.33 -15.86
N LEU A 103 -11.95 36.45 -15.11
CA LEU A 103 -13.37 36.21 -15.35
C LEU A 103 -14.05 37.47 -14.81
N TYR A 104 -14.76 38.22 -15.66
CA TYR A 104 -15.32 39.57 -15.44
C TYR A 104 -14.40 40.73 -15.79
#